data_AF-A0A7D6H216-F1
#
_entry.id   AF-A0A7D6H216-F1
#
_cell.length_a   1.000
_cell.length_b   1.000
_cell.length_c   1.000
_cell.angle_alpha   90.00
_cell.angle_beta   90.00
_cell.angle_gamma   90.00
#
_symmetry.space_group_name_H-M   'P 1'
#
loop_
_entity.id
_entity.type
_entity.pdbx_description
1 polymer ?
#
loop_
_entity_poly.entity_id
_entity_poly.type
_entity_poly.pdbx_seq_one_letter_code
_entity_poly.pdbx_strand_id
1 'polypeptide(L)'
;MSTESISDRREHIRSVSVTALSALLGVGAALASASWVGVSDAAAQNTQALAFVLGAILVQYVFINLSGIYSEDEFGAKHYLFIAFMTFSLWFVTWGILLTAEHTG
;
A
#
# COMPACT_ATOMS: atom_id res chain seq x y z
N MET A 1 -32.86 13.63 -7.65
CA MET A 1 -32.74 13.01 -6.31
C MET A 1 -32.28 11.54 -6.32
N SER A 2 -32.74 10.67 -7.24
CA SER A 2 -32.22 9.27 -7.28
C SER A 2 -30.82 9.12 -7.88
N THR A 3 -30.33 10.09 -8.66
CA THR A 3 -29.00 10.08 -9.28
C THR A 3 -27.88 10.55 -8.34
N GLU A 4 -28.16 11.50 -7.44
CA GLU A 4 -27.21 11.98 -6.42
C GLU A 4 -26.80 10.89 -5.41
N SER A 5 -27.75 10.03 -4.97
CA SER A 5 -27.42 8.93 -4.05
C SER A 5 -26.55 7.84 -4.70
N ILE A 6 -26.65 7.69 -6.02
CA ILE A 6 -25.84 6.73 -6.79
C ILE A 6 -24.42 7.28 -7.02
N SER A 7 -24.25 8.59 -7.24
CA SER A 7 -22.90 9.19 -7.35
C SER A 7 -22.15 9.14 -6.02
N ASP A 8 -22.81 9.51 -4.92
CA ASP A 8 -22.21 9.55 -3.57
C ASP A 8 -21.72 8.15 -3.12
N ARG A 9 -22.52 7.11 -3.38
CA ARG A 9 -22.11 5.73 -3.10
C ARG A 9 -20.88 5.29 -3.89
N ARG A 10 -20.78 5.67 -5.18
CA ARG A 10 -19.62 5.31 -6.02
C ARG A 10 -18.35 5.99 -5.53
N GLU A 11 -18.43 7.25 -5.12
CA GLU A 11 -17.30 7.99 -4.56
C GLU A 11 -16.84 7.39 -3.23
N HIS A 12 -17.79 7.03 -2.35
CA HIS A 12 -17.48 6.36 -1.10
C HIS A 12 -16.77 5.00 -1.32
N ILE A 13 -17.31 4.14 -2.19
CA ILE A 13 -16.69 2.84 -2.50
C ILE A 13 -15.29 3.03 -3.09
N ARG A 14 -15.10 4.03 -3.97
CA ARG A 14 -13.81 4.35 -4.58
C ARG A 14 -12.77 4.70 -3.52
N SER A 15 -13.08 5.63 -2.62
CA SER A 15 -12.16 6.07 -1.57
C SER A 15 -11.82 4.96 -0.57
N VAL A 16 -12.82 4.16 -0.15
CA VAL A 16 -12.62 3.00 0.73
C VAL A 16 -11.73 1.94 0.05
N SER A 17 -11.99 1.65 -1.23
CA SER A 17 -11.23 0.65 -1.97
C SER A 17 -9.75 1.04 -2.13
N VAL A 18 -9.47 2.31 -2.45
CA VAL A 18 -8.09 2.81 -2.55
C VAL A 18 -7.35 2.66 -1.22
N THR A 19 -8.01 3.03 -0.12
CA THR A 19 -7.42 2.92 1.22
C THR A 19 -7.17 1.46 1.59
N ALA A 20 -8.16 0.58 1.39
CA ALA A 20 -8.05 -0.83 1.71
C ALA A 20 -6.99 -1.54 0.86
N LEU A 21 -6.92 -1.26 -0.45
CA LEU A 21 -5.90 -1.84 -1.33
C LEU A 21 -4.50 -1.37 -0.95
N SER A 22 -4.33 -0.07 -0.66
CA SER A 22 -3.04 0.49 -0.24
C SER A 22 -2.56 -0.16 1.05
N ALA A 23 -3.48 -0.38 1.99
CA ALA A 23 -3.22 -1.03 3.26
C ALA A 23 -2.83 -2.50 3.09
N LEU A 24 -3.64 -3.28 2.37
CA LEU A 24 -3.42 -4.72 2.15
C LEU A 24 -2.12 -4.98 1.39
N LEU A 25 -1.78 -4.15 0.40
CA LEU A 25 -0.52 -4.29 -0.32
C LEU A 25 0.69 -3.93 0.54
N GLY A 26 0.57 -2.96 1.47
CA GLY A 26 1.62 -2.69 2.46
C GLY A 26 1.91 -3.91 3.33
N VAL A 27 0.86 -4.52 3.88
CA VAL A 27 0.97 -5.76 4.67
C VAL A 27 1.54 -6.92 3.84
N GLY A 28 1.04 -7.11 2.62
CA GLY A 28 1.52 -8.14 1.70
C GLY A 28 3.00 -7.97 1.33
N ALA A 29 3.44 -6.73 1.11
CA ALA A 29 4.86 -6.42 0.88
C ALA A 29 5.74 -6.73 2.09
N ALA A 30 5.22 -6.56 3.32
CA ALA A 30 5.98 -6.85 4.54
C ALA A 30 6.15 -8.36 4.72
N LEU A 31 5.10 -9.14 4.44
CA LEU A 31 5.16 -10.60 4.44
C LEU A 31 6.11 -11.13 3.35
N ALA A 32 6.10 -10.53 2.16
CA ALA A 32 7.05 -10.86 1.09
C ALA A 32 8.50 -10.51 1.47
N SER A 33 8.69 -9.39 2.18
CA SER A 33 10.00 -9.03 2.72
C SER A 33 10.48 -10.07 3.74
N ALA A 34 9.58 -10.56 4.60
CA ALA A 34 9.89 -11.56 5.62
C ALA A 34 10.23 -12.92 5.03
N SER A 35 9.48 -13.36 4.01
CA SER A 35 9.74 -14.63 3.37
C SER A 35 11.05 -14.63 2.56
N TRP A 36 11.47 -13.48 2.03
CA TRP A 36 12.67 -13.36 1.21
C TRP A 36 13.94 -13.08 2.03
N VAL A 37 13.89 -12.07 2.89
CA VAL A 37 15.04 -11.58 3.65
C VAL A 37 15.17 -12.28 5.01
N GLY A 38 14.09 -12.91 5.48
CA GLY A 38 13.99 -13.43 6.85
C GLY A 38 13.62 -12.33 7.84
N VAL A 39 13.61 -12.66 9.12
CA VAL A 39 13.19 -11.75 10.21
C VAL A 39 14.29 -11.50 11.27
N SER A 40 15.49 -12.03 11.04
CA SER A 40 16.66 -11.88 11.92
C SER A 40 17.14 -10.43 12.06
N ASP A 41 18.00 -10.14 13.05
CA ASP A 41 18.62 -8.81 13.21
C ASP A 41 19.35 -8.31 11.96
N ALA A 42 19.96 -9.23 11.20
CA ALA A 42 20.61 -8.90 9.94
C ALA A 42 19.61 -8.47 8.85
N ALA A 43 18.37 -8.96 8.90
CA ALA A 43 17.29 -8.57 7.99
C ALA A 43 16.85 -7.12 8.22
N ALA A 44 16.94 -6.62 9.46
CA ALA A 44 16.58 -5.24 9.78
C ALA A 44 17.48 -4.20 9.08
N GLN A 45 18.74 -4.56 8.78
CA GLN A 45 19.70 -3.69 8.08
C GLN A 45 19.67 -3.88 6.55
N ASN A 46 18.87 -4.82 6.03
CA ASN A 46 18.90 -5.15 4.62
C ASN A 46 17.97 -4.23 3.80
N THR A 47 18.58 -3.43 2.93
CA THR A 47 17.87 -2.50 2.03
C THR A 47 17.06 -3.21 0.94
N GLN A 48 17.25 -4.51 0.71
CA GLN A 48 16.45 -5.28 -0.24
C GLN A 48 14.96 -5.32 0.13
N ALA A 49 14.62 -5.24 1.43
CA ALA A 49 13.24 -5.16 1.87
C ALA A 49 12.50 -3.93 1.30
N LEU A 50 13.24 -2.83 1.04
CA LEU A 50 12.70 -1.62 0.40
C LEU A 50 12.27 -1.86 -1.06
N ALA A 51 12.86 -2.84 -1.75
CA ALA A 51 12.48 -3.14 -3.12
C ALA A 51 11.04 -3.67 -3.21
N PHE A 52 10.57 -4.40 -2.19
CA PHE A 52 9.20 -4.92 -2.14
C PHE A 52 8.17 -3.81 -1.97
N VAL A 53 8.41 -2.84 -1.08
CA VAL A 53 7.49 -1.72 -0.90
C VAL A 53 7.48 -0.79 -2.10
N LEU A 54 8.64 -0.53 -2.71
CA LEU A 54 8.72 0.24 -3.96
C LEU A 54 8.01 -0.48 -5.11
N GLY A 55 8.15 -1.81 -5.21
CA GLY A 55 7.43 -2.63 -6.17
C GLY A 55 5.92 -2.59 -5.97
N ALA A 56 5.44 -2.69 -4.71
CA ALA A 56 4.02 -2.60 -4.39
C ALA A 56 3.43 -1.22 -4.75
N ILE A 57 4.17 -0.14 -4.48
CA ILE A 57 3.78 1.22 -4.86
C ILE A 57 3.71 1.36 -6.39
N LEU A 58 4.70 0.84 -7.13
CA LEU A 58 4.69 0.86 -8.60
C LEU A 58 3.50 0.10 -9.18
N VAL A 59 3.18 -1.09 -8.64
CA VAL A 59 2.01 -1.87 -9.08
C VAL A 59 0.72 -1.07 -8.87
N GLN A 60 0.57 -0.37 -7.75
CA GLN A 60 -0.59 0.49 -7.51
C GLN A 60 -0.66 1.67 -8.48
N TYR A 61 0.48 2.32 -8.75
CA TYR A 61 0.53 3.39 -9.74
C TYR A 61 0.13 2.90 -11.13
N VAL A 62 0.65 1.77 -11.57
CA VAL A 62 0.30 1.17 -12.87
C VAL A 62 -1.17 0.80 -12.90
N PHE A 63 -1.69 0.17 -11.85
CA PHE A 63 -3.10 -0.24 -11.79
C PHE A 63 -4.05 0.96 -11.87
N ILE A 64 -3.75 2.05 -11.15
CA ILE A 64 -4.59 3.26 -11.16
C ILE A 64 -4.58 3.92 -12.53
N ASN A 65 -3.40 4.10 -13.14
CA ASN A 65 -3.29 4.71 -14.46
C ASN A 65 -3.97 3.87 -15.55
N LEU A 66 -3.85 2.53 -15.49
CA LEU A 66 -4.48 1.64 -16.48
C LEU A 66 -5.99 1.50 -16.29
N SER A 67 -6.50 1.66 -15.07
CA SER A 67 -7.91 1.44 -14.77
C SER A 67 -8.85 2.47 -15.43
N GLY A 68 -8.33 3.64 -15.83
CA GLY A 68 -9.15 4.71 -16.43
C GLY A 68 -10.28 5.23 -15.52
N ILE A 69 -10.26 4.87 -14.23
CA ILE A 69 -11.29 5.25 -13.24
C ILE A 69 -11.26 6.75 -12.96
N TYR A 70 -10.15 7.42 -13.29
CA TYR A 70 -9.91 8.83 -13.07
C TYR A 70 -9.57 9.51 -14.39
N SER A 71 -10.18 10.67 -14.65
CA SER A 71 -9.66 11.63 -15.62
C SER A 71 -8.35 12.23 -15.08
N GLU A 72 -7.40 12.55 -15.98
CA GLU A 72 -6.08 13.08 -15.62
C GLU A 72 -6.15 14.34 -14.72
N ASP A 73 -7.26 15.09 -14.78
CA ASP A 73 -7.49 16.31 -14.00
C ASP A 73 -7.99 16.08 -12.56
N GLU A 74 -8.50 14.88 -12.21
CA GLU A 74 -9.14 14.64 -10.91
C GLU A 74 -8.23 13.89 -9.91
N PHE A 75 -7.12 13.31 -10.36
CA PHE A 75 -6.17 12.57 -9.52
C PHE A 75 -4.79 13.25 -9.43
N GLY A 76 -4.72 14.32 -8.63
CA GLY A 76 -3.47 15.07 -8.42
C GLY A 76 -2.43 14.36 -7.55
N ALA A 77 -1.24 14.96 -7.45
CA ALA A 77 -0.09 14.47 -6.68
C ALA A 77 -0.40 14.04 -5.24
N LYS A 78 -1.41 14.66 -4.60
CA LYS A 78 -1.90 14.29 -3.26
C LYS A 78 -2.29 12.82 -3.15
N HIS A 79 -2.98 12.29 -4.16
CA HIS A 79 -3.46 10.91 -4.10
C HIS A 79 -2.32 9.90 -4.23
N TYR A 80 -1.37 10.19 -5.12
CA TYR A 80 -0.16 9.40 -5.25
C TYR A 80 0.67 9.41 -3.96
N LEU A 81 0.79 10.57 -3.32
CA LEU A 81 1.46 10.71 -2.03
C LEU A 81 0.72 9.92 -0.93
N PHE A 82 -0.62 10.00 -0.88
CA PHE A 82 -1.42 9.22 0.07
C PHE A 82 -1.19 7.72 -0.08
N ILE A 83 -1.23 7.21 -1.31
CA ILE A 83 -1.06 5.79 -1.62
C ILE A 83 0.34 5.32 -1.22
N ALA A 84 1.37 6.04 -1.68
CA ALA A 84 2.75 5.72 -1.34
C ALA A 84 2.98 5.76 0.18
N PHE A 85 2.48 6.78 0.86
CA PHE A 85 2.60 6.93 2.31
C PHE A 85 1.87 5.82 3.07
N MET A 86 0.63 5.50 2.69
CA MET A 86 -0.17 4.46 3.35
C MET A 86 0.45 3.08 3.18
N THR A 87 0.87 2.72 1.96
CA THR A 87 1.53 1.44 1.69
C THR A 87 2.87 1.34 2.40
N PHE A 88 3.66 2.41 2.40
CA PHE A 88 4.92 2.45 3.15
C PHE A 88 4.71 2.31 4.65
N SER A 89 3.76 3.05 5.23
CA SER A 89 3.51 3.03 6.67
C SER A 89 3.08 1.65 7.17
N LEU A 90 2.17 0.99 6.45
CA LEU A 90 1.72 -0.35 6.82
C LEU A 90 2.77 -1.42 6.57
N TRP A 91 3.54 -1.31 5.49
CA TRP A 91 4.72 -2.15 5.30
C TRP A 91 5.69 -2.01 6.48
N PHE A 92 6.05 -0.79 6.86
CA PHE A 92 7.01 -0.50 7.92
C PHE A 92 6.54 -1.01 9.29
N VAL A 93 5.28 -0.76 9.65
CA VAL A 93 4.72 -1.21 10.93
C VAL A 93 4.64 -2.74 10.98
N THR A 94 4.12 -3.39 9.94
CA THR A 94 4.04 -4.85 9.89
C THR A 94 5.43 -5.48 9.91
N TRP A 95 6.38 -4.92 9.16
CA TRP A 95 7.77 -5.37 9.14
C TRP A 95 8.43 -5.27 10.52
N GLY A 96 8.29 -4.11 11.18
CA GLY A 96 8.83 -3.90 12.53
C GLY A 96 8.23 -4.86 13.56
N ILE A 97 6.93 -5.16 13.48
CA ILE A 97 6.28 -6.15 14.35
C ILE A 97 6.88 -7.54 14.14
N LEU A 98 7.05 -7.97 12.88
CA LEU A 98 7.59 -9.29 12.56
C LEU A 98 9.02 -9.47 13.06
N LEU A 99 9.88 -8.46 12.84
CA LEU A 99 11.26 -8.44 13.36
C LEU A 99 11.29 -8.51 14.90
N THR A 100 10.42 -7.74 15.56
CA THR A 100 10.37 -7.70 17.03
C THR A 100 9.83 -9.01 17.60
N ALA A 101 8.84 -9.62 16.95
CA ALA A 101 8.24 -10.88 17.40
C ALA A 101 9.24 -12.04 17.35
N GLU A 102 10.10 -12.13 16.33
CA GLU A 102 11.21 -13.10 16.31
C GLU A 102 12.16 -12.89 17.48
N HIS A 103 12.52 -11.64 17.78
CA HIS A 103 13.51 -11.34 18.81
C HIS A 103 13.05 -11.69 20.23
N THR A 104 11.74 -11.77 20.45
CA THR A 104 11.14 -12.19 21.73
C THR A 104 10.80 -13.69 21.82
N GLY A 105 11.01 -14.45 20.74
CA GLY A 105 10.64 -15.86 20.61
C GLY A 105 11.74 -16.85 20.99
#